data_AF-A0A2V7WX73-F1
#
_entry.id   AF-A0A2V7WX73-F1
#
_cell.length_a   1.000
_cell.length_b   1.000
_cell.length_c   1.000
_cell.angle_alpha   90.00
_cell.angle_beta   90.00
_cell.angle_gamma   90.00
#
_symmetry.space_group_name_H-M   'P 1'
#
loop_
_entity.id
_entity.type
_entity.pdbx_description
1 polymer ?
#
loop_
_entity_poly.entity_id
_entity_poly.type
_entity_poly.pdbx_seq_one_letter_code
_entity_poly.pdbx_strand_id
1 'polypeptide(L)'
;GSVRHPHRGFLGGHGAVGRAGEVRAAGVSNFGLDLLERCEAVRHVDSLQPPFSLIRRDAAQREIPWCIAHGTGAVCYSPMQSGILTDRFDAARVARLAPDDWRRRAPEFQAPNLDRNLALRDALRPVARRHGVSVSAVAIAWTLAWSGVTGAIVGARSAEQVDGWIGAAALDLSGADLDEIAAALARTGAGSGPTRPR
;
A
#
# COMPACT_ATOMS: atom_id res chain seq x y z
N GLY A 1 28.34 -49.76 1.59
CA GLY A 1 28.44 -48.36 1.16
C GLY A 1 27.68 -48.17 -0.13
N SER A 2 26.67 -47.29 -0.13
CA SER A 2 26.14 -46.50 -1.26
C SER A 2 24.69 -46.14 -0.91
N VAL A 3 24.51 -44.91 -0.40
CA VAL A 3 23.21 -44.26 -0.24
C VAL A 3 23.08 -43.26 -1.38
N ARG A 4 21.91 -43.27 -2.02
CA ARG A 4 21.52 -42.39 -3.13
C ARG A 4 21.10 -41.00 -2.64
N HIS A 5 21.37 -40.03 -3.52
CA HIS A 5 20.72 -38.72 -3.74
C HIS A 5 21.05 -37.58 -2.76
N PRO A 6 21.21 -36.33 -3.27
CA PRO A 6 20.05 -35.55 -3.70
C PRO A 6 20.18 -34.80 -5.04
N HIS A 7 19.00 -34.59 -5.62
CA HIS A 7 18.71 -33.62 -6.68
C HIS A 7 19.13 -32.20 -6.25
N ARG A 8 20.12 -31.64 -6.93
CA ARG A 8 20.36 -30.20 -7.01
C ARG A 8 19.62 -29.69 -8.25
N GLY A 9 18.66 -28.80 -8.04
CA GLY A 9 18.03 -28.04 -9.11
C GLY A 9 17.16 -26.95 -8.54
N PHE A 10 17.47 -25.70 -8.90
CA PHE A 10 16.66 -24.49 -8.70
C PHE A 10 16.92 -23.59 -7.48
N LEU A 11 18.18 -23.23 -7.20
CA LEU A 11 18.53 -22.01 -6.43
C LEU A 11 19.78 -21.28 -6.98
N GLY A 12 20.12 -21.46 -8.25
CA GLY A 12 21.34 -20.90 -8.85
C GLY A 12 21.22 -19.53 -9.53
N GLY A 13 20.06 -18.85 -9.46
CA GLY A 13 19.75 -17.70 -10.34
C GLY A 13 19.88 -16.29 -9.77
N HIS A 14 19.89 -16.10 -8.44
CA HIS A 14 19.85 -14.76 -7.82
C HIS A 14 20.85 -14.59 -6.66
N GLY A 15 21.91 -15.40 -6.60
CA GLY A 15 22.94 -15.32 -5.55
C GLY A 15 24.02 -14.25 -5.76
N ALA A 16 23.89 -13.37 -6.75
CA ALA A 16 24.86 -12.31 -7.03
C ALA A 16 24.17 -10.95 -7.14
N VAL A 17 23.78 -10.39 -5.99
CA VAL A 17 23.40 -8.97 -5.93
C VAL A 17 24.69 -8.15 -5.78
N GLY A 18 25.21 -7.69 -6.92
CA GLY A 18 26.29 -6.70 -7.05
C GLY A 18 27.68 -7.15 -6.61
N ARG A 19 28.73 -6.51 -7.13
CA ARG A 19 30.04 -6.56 -6.48
C ARG A 19 29.93 -5.87 -5.11
N ALA A 20 30.79 -6.27 -4.16
CA ALA A 20 30.90 -5.57 -2.89
C ALA A 20 31.06 -4.05 -3.13
N GLY A 21 30.06 -3.26 -2.72
CA GLY A 21 30.03 -1.80 -2.87
C GLY A 21 29.02 -1.23 -3.88
N GLU A 22 28.37 -2.03 -4.73
CA GLU A 22 27.42 -1.52 -5.74
C GLU A 22 26.00 -1.31 -5.21
N VAL A 23 25.58 -2.09 -4.21
CA VAL A 23 24.24 -2.02 -3.60
C VAL A 23 24.38 -1.76 -2.10
N ARG A 24 23.71 -0.72 -1.60
CA ARG A 24 23.76 -0.32 -0.17
C ARG A 24 22.70 -1.00 0.70
N ALA A 25 21.59 -1.40 0.09
CA ALA A 25 20.46 -2.07 0.74
C ALA A 25 19.74 -2.94 -0.30
N ALA A 26 19.20 -4.09 0.11
CA ALA A 26 18.39 -4.96 -0.74
C ALA A 26 17.00 -5.14 -0.13
N GLY A 27 16.00 -4.74 -0.91
CA GLY A 27 14.59 -4.89 -0.57
C GLY A 27 13.89 -5.91 -1.46
N VAL A 28 12.69 -6.31 -1.03
CA VAL A 28 11.79 -7.18 -1.78
C VAL A 28 10.43 -6.51 -1.96
N SER A 29 9.64 -6.99 -2.91
CA SER A 29 8.31 -6.44 -3.22
C SER A 29 7.31 -7.58 -3.39
N ASN A 30 6.11 -7.43 -2.82
CA ASN A 30 5.02 -8.42 -2.89
C ASN A 30 5.35 -9.80 -2.30
N PHE A 31 6.28 -9.89 -1.35
CA PHE A 31 6.62 -11.14 -0.68
C PHE A 31 5.72 -11.34 0.54
N GLY A 32 5.10 -12.52 0.64
CA GLY A 32 4.43 -12.97 1.86
C GLY A 32 5.44 -13.49 2.88
N LEU A 33 4.95 -13.82 4.09
CA LEU A 33 5.81 -14.23 5.21
C LEU A 33 6.74 -15.40 4.87
N ASP A 34 6.28 -16.39 4.12
CA ASP A 34 7.08 -17.56 3.74
C ASP A 34 8.29 -17.21 2.86
N LEU A 35 8.16 -16.20 2.01
CA LEU A 35 9.26 -15.68 1.20
C LEU A 35 10.18 -14.77 2.02
N LEU A 36 9.60 -13.95 2.90
CA LEU A 36 10.36 -13.07 3.79
C LEU A 36 11.29 -13.86 4.70
N GLU A 37 10.78 -14.91 5.38
CA GLU A 37 11.59 -15.78 6.24
C GLU A 37 12.74 -16.48 5.48
N ARG A 38 12.48 -16.89 4.23
CA ARG A 38 13.52 -17.50 3.39
C ARG A 38 14.60 -16.49 2.98
N CYS A 39 14.22 -15.26 2.68
CA CYS A 39 15.17 -14.19 2.40
C CYS A 39 15.99 -13.85 3.63
N GLU A 40 15.32 -13.64 4.77
CA GLU A 40 15.93 -13.27 6.05
C GLU A 40 16.98 -14.29 6.51
N ALA A 41 16.71 -15.59 6.31
CA ALA A 41 17.65 -16.66 6.61
C ALA A 41 18.95 -16.62 5.78
N VAL A 42 18.95 -15.92 4.63
CA VAL A 42 20.12 -15.76 3.75
C VAL A 42 20.81 -14.41 3.99
N ARG A 43 20.03 -13.32 4.03
CA ARG A 43 20.47 -11.98 4.45
C ARG A 43 19.27 -11.18 4.95
N HIS A 44 19.53 -10.20 5.80
CA HIS A 44 18.51 -9.27 6.25
C HIS A 44 17.75 -8.60 5.07
N VAL A 45 16.42 -8.53 5.15
CA VAL A 45 15.57 -7.79 4.22
C VAL A 45 15.50 -6.33 4.65
N ASP A 46 16.20 -5.45 3.95
CA ASP A 46 16.31 -4.02 4.35
C ASP A 46 14.99 -3.26 4.15
N SER A 47 14.19 -3.64 3.16
CA SER A 47 12.87 -3.04 2.93
C SER A 47 11.87 -3.99 2.26
N LEU A 48 10.59 -3.84 2.60
CA LEU A 48 9.47 -4.48 1.90
C LEU A 48 8.65 -3.40 1.17
N GLN A 49 8.20 -3.70 -0.05
CA GLN A 49 7.29 -2.85 -0.81
C GLN A 49 5.93 -3.54 -1.03
N PRO A 50 4.99 -3.45 -0.06
CA PRO A 50 3.66 -4.02 -0.19
C PRO A 50 2.64 -3.00 -0.74
N PRO A 51 1.57 -3.46 -1.40
CA PRO A 51 0.42 -2.60 -1.69
C PRO A 51 -0.31 -2.30 -0.36
N PHE A 52 -0.57 -1.02 -0.09
CA PHE A 52 -1.27 -0.64 1.14
C PHE A 52 -2.02 0.69 0.95
N SER A 53 -3.32 0.68 1.24
CA SER A 53 -4.22 1.82 1.09
C SER A 53 -5.41 1.68 2.02
N LEU A 54 -6.23 2.73 2.13
CA LEU A 54 -7.52 2.65 2.81
C LEU A 54 -8.46 1.60 2.23
N ILE A 55 -8.22 1.01 1.07
CA ILE A 55 -9.04 -0.06 0.46
C ILE A 55 -8.36 -1.43 0.59
N ARG A 56 -7.03 -1.49 0.60
CA ARG A 56 -6.26 -2.74 0.71
C ARG A 56 -5.39 -2.69 1.94
N ARG A 57 -5.88 -3.25 3.06
CA ARG A 57 -5.26 -3.09 4.39
C ARG A 57 -4.68 -4.39 4.95
N ASP A 58 -4.71 -5.49 4.19
CA ASP A 58 -4.31 -6.81 4.68
C ASP A 58 -2.83 -6.88 5.11
N ALA A 59 -1.96 -6.08 4.48
CA ALA A 59 -0.54 -5.97 4.85
C ALA A 59 -0.33 -5.58 6.33
N ALA A 60 -1.28 -4.86 6.93
CA ALA A 60 -1.23 -4.49 8.34
C ALA A 60 -1.42 -5.66 9.32
N GLN A 61 -1.91 -6.81 8.85
CA GLN A 61 -2.11 -7.98 9.71
C GLN A 61 -0.85 -8.83 9.86
N ARG A 62 0.02 -8.84 8.84
CA ARG A 62 1.09 -9.83 8.74
C ARG A 62 2.41 -9.19 8.32
N GLU A 63 2.47 -8.62 7.13
CA GLU A 63 3.69 -8.13 6.52
C GLU A 63 4.27 -6.90 7.23
N ILE A 64 3.44 -5.91 7.57
CA ILE A 64 3.90 -4.71 8.29
C ILE A 64 4.34 -5.07 9.73
N PRO A 65 3.59 -5.87 10.51
CA PRO A 65 4.08 -6.38 11.79
C PRO A 65 5.39 -7.15 11.69
N TRP A 66 5.58 -7.96 10.64
CA TRP A 66 6.85 -8.64 10.39
C TRP A 66 7.98 -7.63 10.16
N CYS A 67 7.73 -6.57 9.39
CA CYS A 67 8.71 -5.53 9.14
C CYS A 67 9.18 -4.86 10.45
N ILE A 68 8.23 -4.52 11.33
CA ILE A 68 8.55 -3.97 12.66
C ILE A 68 9.44 -4.93 13.46
N ALA A 69 9.06 -6.21 13.51
CA ALA A 69 9.77 -7.21 14.31
C ALA A 69 11.23 -7.46 13.86
N HIS A 70 11.53 -7.21 12.58
CA HIS A 70 12.85 -7.47 11.99
C HIS A 70 13.66 -6.19 11.74
N GLY A 71 13.10 -5.00 12.00
CA GLY A 71 13.78 -3.73 11.68
C GLY A 71 13.79 -3.39 10.19
N THR A 72 12.91 -4.00 9.40
CA THR A 72 12.73 -3.76 7.96
C THR A 72 11.83 -2.55 7.74
N GLY A 73 12.17 -1.67 6.79
CA GLY A 73 11.30 -0.56 6.40
C GLY A 73 10.18 -1.00 5.44
N ALA A 74 8.91 -0.67 5.73
CA ALA A 74 7.83 -0.86 4.76
C ALA A 74 7.60 0.40 3.92
N VAL A 75 7.91 0.32 2.63
CA VAL A 75 7.68 1.39 1.64
C VAL A 75 6.47 1.03 0.79
N CYS A 76 5.29 1.49 1.20
CA CYS A 76 4.04 1.10 0.58
C CYS A 76 3.82 1.74 -0.80
N TYR A 77 3.06 1.06 -1.67
CA TYR A 77 2.63 1.65 -2.95
C TYR A 77 1.11 1.63 -3.11
N SER A 78 0.63 2.46 -4.05
CA SER A 78 -0.80 2.66 -4.35
C SER A 78 -1.65 3.17 -3.17
N PRO A 79 -1.20 4.13 -2.34
CA PRO A 79 -2.00 4.65 -1.22
C PRO A 79 -3.33 5.27 -1.65
N MET A 80 -3.42 5.77 -2.89
CA MET A 80 -4.65 6.33 -3.48
C MET A 80 -5.50 5.32 -4.26
N GLN A 81 -5.18 4.02 -4.19
CA GLN A 81 -5.84 2.94 -4.93
C GLN A 81 -6.04 3.26 -6.43
N SER A 82 -4.95 3.62 -7.11
CA SER A 82 -4.95 3.96 -8.54
C SER A 82 -5.98 5.02 -8.96
N GLY A 83 -6.22 5.97 -8.06
CA GLY A 83 -7.02 7.17 -8.29
C GLY A 83 -8.37 7.15 -7.59
N ILE A 84 -8.88 6.00 -7.12
CA ILE A 84 -10.20 5.93 -6.47
C ILE A 84 -10.29 6.90 -5.29
N LEU A 85 -9.22 7.01 -4.49
CA LEU A 85 -9.16 7.88 -3.31
C LEU A 85 -8.70 9.29 -3.66
N THR A 86 -9.21 9.85 -4.76
CA THR A 86 -8.96 11.24 -5.17
C THR A 86 -10.28 11.98 -5.37
N ASP A 87 -10.24 13.30 -5.25
CA ASP A 87 -11.44 14.14 -5.32
C ASP A 87 -12.22 14.02 -6.63
N ARG A 88 -11.52 13.77 -7.75
CA ARG A 88 -12.08 13.80 -9.11
C ARG A 88 -12.44 12.42 -9.68
N PHE A 89 -12.18 11.33 -8.94
CA PHE A 89 -12.48 9.99 -9.45
C PHE A 89 -13.97 9.67 -9.28
N ASP A 90 -14.61 9.11 -10.30
CA ASP A 90 -16.02 8.75 -10.28
C ASP A 90 -16.27 7.50 -11.15
N ALA A 91 -17.49 6.96 -11.09
CA ALA A 91 -17.88 5.81 -11.92
C ALA A 91 -17.80 6.12 -13.42
N ALA A 92 -18.09 7.37 -13.82
CA ALA A 92 -18.00 7.79 -15.21
C ALA A 92 -16.55 7.75 -15.73
N ARG A 93 -15.56 8.00 -14.87
CA ARG A 93 -14.13 7.88 -15.19
C ARG A 93 -13.76 6.43 -15.50
N VAL A 94 -14.32 5.46 -14.78
CA VAL A 94 -14.13 4.03 -15.03
C VAL A 94 -14.67 3.64 -16.41
N ALA A 95 -15.87 4.12 -16.77
CA ALA A 95 -16.48 3.89 -18.08
C ALA A 95 -15.65 4.48 -19.25
N ARG A 96 -14.92 5.58 -19.00
CA ARG A 96 -14.03 6.23 -19.98
C ARG A 96 -12.59 5.68 -20.02
N LEU A 97 -12.28 4.62 -19.28
CA LEU A 97 -10.95 4.01 -19.34
C LEU A 97 -10.71 3.34 -20.68
N ALA A 98 -9.45 3.32 -21.12
CA ALA A 98 -9.05 2.64 -22.34
C ALA A 98 -9.42 1.14 -22.27
N PRO A 99 -9.76 0.49 -23.39
CA PRO A 99 -10.22 -0.90 -23.39
C PRO A 99 -9.27 -1.88 -22.70
N ASP A 100 -7.96 -1.62 -22.78
CA ASP A 100 -6.85 -2.42 -22.25
C ASP A 100 -6.45 -2.06 -20.80
N ASP A 101 -6.98 -0.97 -20.24
CA ASP A 101 -6.69 -0.53 -18.87
C ASP A 101 -7.13 -1.62 -17.87
N TRP A 102 -6.16 -2.10 -17.08
CA TRP A 102 -6.35 -3.20 -16.15
C TRP A 102 -7.43 -2.93 -15.10
N ARG A 103 -7.68 -1.66 -14.75
CA ARG A 103 -8.72 -1.26 -13.80
C ARG A 103 -10.10 -1.69 -14.26
N ARG A 104 -10.35 -1.83 -15.57
CA ARG A 104 -11.62 -2.35 -16.09
C ARG A 104 -11.88 -3.81 -15.68
N ARG A 105 -10.87 -4.56 -15.23
CA ARG A 105 -11.01 -5.96 -14.77
C ARG A 105 -10.78 -6.13 -13.28
N ALA A 106 -10.32 -5.09 -12.59
CA ALA A 106 -9.97 -5.15 -11.18
C ALA A 106 -11.23 -5.08 -10.30
N PRO A 107 -11.39 -5.97 -9.30
CA PRO A 107 -12.57 -6.01 -8.45
C PRO A 107 -12.89 -4.67 -7.77
N GLU A 108 -11.89 -3.86 -7.42
CA GLU A 108 -12.05 -2.58 -6.72
C GLU A 108 -12.72 -1.51 -7.59
N PHE A 109 -12.74 -1.72 -8.91
CA PHE A 109 -13.30 -0.83 -9.92
C PHE A 109 -14.60 -1.39 -10.53
N GLN A 110 -15.15 -2.46 -9.93
CA GLN A 110 -16.39 -3.10 -10.35
C GLN A 110 -17.43 -3.08 -9.23
N ALA A 111 -18.71 -3.01 -9.60
CA ALA A 111 -19.79 -3.15 -8.63
C ALA A 111 -19.75 -4.56 -7.98
N PRO A 112 -20.05 -4.69 -6.67
CA PRO A 112 -20.48 -3.63 -5.75
C PRO A 112 -19.30 -2.88 -5.09
N ASN A 113 -18.06 -3.28 -5.30
CA ASN A 113 -16.90 -2.72 -4.61
C ASN A 113 -16.63 -1.26 -5.00
N LEU A 114 -16.79 -0.92 -6.29
CA LEU A 114 -16.62 0.46 -6.75
C LEU A 114 -17.54 1.42 -5.98
N ASP A 115 -18.81 1.04 -5.80
CA ASP A 115 -19.79 1.87 -5.10
C ASP A 115 -19.39 2.09 -3.64
N ARG A 116 -18.97 1.01 -2.96
CA ARG A 116 -18.47 1.07 -1.57
C ARG A 116 -17.22 1.93 -1.46
N ASN A 117 -16.29 1.79 -2.41
CA ASN A 117 -15.03 2.52 -2.42
C ASN A 117 -15.23 4.02 -2.71
N LEU A 118 -16.17 4.37 -3.60
CA LEU A 118 -16.55 5.76 -3.86
C LEU A 118 -17.25 6.37 -2.64
N ALA A 119 -18.15 5.62 -1.99
CA ALA A 119 -18.77 6.03 -0.73
C ALA A 119 -17.75 6.27 0.39
N LEU A 120 -16.70 5.44 0.47
CA LEU A 120 -15.57 5.66 1.38
C LEU A 120 -14.86 6.96 1.03
N ARG A 121 -14.47 7.16 -0.24
CA ARG A 121 -13.80 8.38 -0.71
C ARG A 121 -14.62 9.63 -0.34
N ASP A 122 -15.93 9.61 -0.54
CA ASP A 122 -16.78 10.75 -0.20
C ASP A 122 -16.90 10.97 1.32
N ALA A 123 -16.88 9.90 2.11
CA ALA A 123 -16.82 9.98 3.57
C ALA A 123 -15.49 10.52 4.13
N LEU A 124 -14.41 10.58 3.33
CA LEU A 124 -13.15 11.23 3.73
C LEU A 124 -13.17 12.75 3.57
N ARG A 125 -14.13 13.30 2.79
CA ARG A 125 -14.21 14.75 2.50
C ARG A 125 -14.33 15.61 3.77
N PRO A 126 -15.11 15.25 4.81
CA PRO A 126 -15.17 16.05 6.03
C PRO A 126 -13.82 16.18 6.74
N VAL A 127 -13.06 15.09 6.83
CA VAL A 127 -11.68 15.08 7.37
C VAL A 127 -10.77 15.95 6.51
N ALA A 128 -10.82 15.80 5.19
CA ALA A 128 -10.01 16.58 4.26
C ALA A 128 -10.28 18.10 4.41
N ARG A 129 -11.55 18.50 4.50
CA ARG A 129 -11.95 19.90 4.72
C ARG A 129 -11.46 20.44 6.07
N ARG A 130 -11.53 19.63 7.14
CA ARG A 130 -11.07 20.02 8.49
C ARG A 130 -9.60 20.43 8.48
N HIS A 131 -8.80 19.73 7.68
CA HIS A 131 -7.37 19.96 7.55
C HIS A 131 -6.99 20.88 6.38
N GLY A 132 -7.97 21.35 5.58
CA GLY A 132 -7.71 22.19 4.41
C GLY A 132 -6.92 21.48 3.29
N VAL A 133 -7.04 20.16 3.18
CA VAL A 133 -6.30 19.32 2.23
C VAL A 133 -7.23 18.55 1.28
N SER A 134 -6.65 17.85 0.31
CA SER A 134 -7.38 16.95 -0.60
C SER A 134 -7.71 15.60 0.04
N VAL A 135 -8.66 14.86 -0.54
CA VAL A 135 -8.94 13.48 -0.11
C VAL A 135 -7.71 12.57 -0.34
N SER A 136 -6.96 12.82 -1.42
CA SER A 136 -5.70 12.13 -1.67
C SER A 136 -4.69 12.33 -0.55
N ALA A 137 -4.60 13.55 0.00
CA ALA A 137 -3.68 13.82 1.10
C ALA A 137 -4.08 13.06 2.37
N VAL A 138 -5.37 13.01 2.70
CA VAL A 138 -5.89 12.19 3.82
C VAL A 138 -5.57 10.71 3.60
N ALA A 139 -5.76 10.18 2.39
CA ALA A 139 -5.46 8.77 2.10
C ALA A 139 -3.97 8.44 2.28
N ILE A 140 -3.08 9.33 1.85
CA ILE A 140 -1.63 9.18 2.02
C ILE A 140 -1.23 9.30 3.49
N ALA A 141 -1.73 10.32 4.20
CA ALA A 141 -1.45 10.52 5.62
C ALA A 141 -1.93 9.32 6.46
N TRP A 142 -3.11 8.77 6.16
CA TRP A 142 -3.61 7.56 6.80
C TRP A 142 -2.69 6.36 6.57
N THR A 143 -2.16 6.19 5.36
CA THR A 143 -1.18 5.13 5.06
C THR A 143 0.10 5.31 5.88
N LEU A 144 0.59 6.54 6.02
CA LEU A 144 1.81 6.86 6.78
C LEU A 144 1.62 6.80 8.30
N ALA A 145 0.38 6.87 8.80
CA ALA A 145 0.07 6.80 10.23
C ALA A 145 0.28 5.40 10.85
N TRP A 146 0.58 4.37 10.05
CA TRP A 146 0.81 3.03 10.54
C TRP A 146 2.26 2.83 10.99
N SER A 147 2.44 2.38 12.22
CA SER A 147 3.73 1.89 12.72
C SER A 147 4.35 0.88 11.73
N GLY A 148 5.63 1.07 11.40
CA GLY A 148 6.37 0.25 10.44
C GLY A 148 6.29 0.72 8.98
N VAL A 149 5.34 1.58 8.61
CA VAL A 149 5.31 2.23 7.30
C VAL A 149 6.29 3.40 7.30
N THR A 150 7.40 3.25 6.60
CA THR A 150 8.49 4.24 6.55
C THR A 150 8.41 5.15 5.33
N GLY A 151 7.52 4.85 4.38
CA GLY A 151 7.28 5.69 3.22
C GLY A 151 6.13 5.20 2.37
N ALA A 152 5.63 6.09 1.50
CA ALA A 152 4.59 5.78 0.54
C ALA A 152 4.98 6.29 -0.86
N ILE A 153 4.93 5.41 -1.85
CA ILE A 153 5.17 5.74 -3.26
C ILE A 153 3.86 6.23 -3.86
N VAL A 154 3.86 7.52 -4.21
CA VAL A 154 2.71 8.22 -4.77
C VAL A 154 3.02 8.59 -6.22
N GLY A 155 2.26 8.03 -7.16
CA GLY A 155 2.41 8.35 -8.57
C GLY A 155 1.73 9.66 -8.94
N ALA A 156 2.41 10.52 -9.70
CA ALA A 156 1.84 11.67 -10.38
C ALA A 156 2.15 11.62 -11.89
N ARG A 157 1.25 12.20 -12.68
CA ARG A 157 1.37 12.36 -14.15
C ARG A 157 1.49 13.83 -14.57
N SER A 158 1.30 14.78 -13.65
CA SER A 158 1.55 16.20 -13.87
C SER A 158 2.00 16.86 -12.56
N ALA A 159 2.63 18.03 -12.65
CA ALA A 159 3.09 18.79 -11.48
C ALA A 159 1.93 19.21 -10.58
N GLU A 160 0.79 19.62 -11.16
CA GLU A 160 -0.38 20.04 -10.39
C GLU A 160 -0.97 18.91 -9.54
N GLN A 161 -0.75 17.65 -9.94
CA GLN A 161 -1.16 16.51 -9.13
C GLN A 161 -0.31 16.41 -7.87
N VAL A 162 1.00 16.69 -7.95
CA VAL A 162 1.91 16.66 -6.81
C VAL A 162 1.53 17.74 -5.80
N ASP A 163 1.29 18.98 -6.25
CA ASP A 163 0.90 20.08 -5.38
C ASP A 163 -0.37 19.78 -4.55
N GLY A 164 -1.29 18.99 -5.13
CA GLY A 164 -2.53 18.60 -4.48
C GLY A 164 -2.37 17.65 -3.28
N TRP A 165 -1.23 16.99 -3.09
CA TRP A 165 -1.00 16.06 -1.97
C TRP A 165 0.40 16.11 -1.35
N ILE A 166 1.29 17.00 -1.79
CA ILE A 166 2.67 17.06 -1.28
C ILE A 166 2.74 17.28 0.24
N GLY A 167 1.77 18.01 0.80
CA GLY A 167 1.64 18.24 2.25
C GLY A 167 1.19 17.02 3.05
N ALA A 168 0.83 15.90 2.42
CA ALA A 168 0.29 14.73 3.10
C ALA A 168 1.28 14.09 4.07
N ALA A 169 2.59 14.15 3.78
CA ALA A 169 3.62 13.62 4.67
C ALA A 169 3.76 14.42 5.98
N ALA A 170 3.30 15.68 5.99
CA ALA A 170 3.31 16.55 7.17
C ALA A 170 1.93 16.63 7.86
N LEU A 171 0.91 15.94 7.32
CA LEU A 171 -0.44 15.93 7.88
C LEU A 171 -0.50 14.95 9.04
N ASP A 172 -0.76 15.46 10.24
CA ASP A 172 -1.03 14.65 11.42
C ASP A 172 -2.54 14.44 11.59
N LEU A 173 -2.99 13.20 11.39
CA LEU A 173 -4.39 12.82 11.59
C LEU A 173 -4.63 12.59 13.07
N SER A 174 -5.50 13.39 13.67
CA SER A 174 -5.85 13.25 15.09
C SER A 174 -6.50 11.90 15.38
N GLY A 175 -6.52 11.49 16.65
CA GLY A 175 -7.24 10.29 17.07
C GLY A 175 -8.70 10.27 16.61
N ALA A 176 -9.37 11.44 16.66
CA ALA A 176 -10.75 11.61 16.20
C ALA A 176 -10.88 11.45 14.67
N ASP A 177 -9.90 11.93 13.88
CA ASP A 177 -9.90 11.72 12.43
C ASP A 177 -9.77 10.23 12.11
N LEU A 178 -8.87 9.51 12.79
CA LEU A 178 -8.69 8.08 12.62
C LEU A 178 -9.93 7.28 13.02
N ASP A 179 -10.63 7.69 14.08
CA ASP A 179 -11.90 7.09 14.49
C ASP A 179 -13.01 7.33 13.46
N GLU A 180 -13.11 8.54 12.92
CA GLU A 180 -14.07 8.89 11.87
C GLU A 180 -13.83 8.06 10.59
N ILE A 181 -12.56 7.91 10.18
CA ILE A 181 -12.16 7.08 9.05
C ILE A 181 -12.48 5.61 9.30
N ALA A 182 -12.18 5.07 10.49
CA ALA A 182 -12.49 3.70 10.84
C ALA A 182 -14.00 3.42 10.84
N ALA A 183 -14.82 4.36 11.33
CA ALA A 183 -16.27 4.28 11.27
C ALA A 183 -16.79 4.35 9.82
N ALA A 184 -16.16 5.16 8.96
CA ALA A 184 -16.48 5.22 7.54
C ALA A 184 -16.20 3.89 6.83
N LEU A 185 -15.05 3.26 7.12
CA LEU A 185 -14.69 1.94 6.59
C LEU A 185 -15.72 0.87 6.98
N ALA A 186 -16.11 0.82 8.26
CA ALA A 186 -17.11 -0.12 8.74
C ALA A 186 -18.49 0.10 8.09
N ARG A 187 -18.92 1.36 7.96
CA ARG A 187 -20.22 1.72 7.39
C ARG A 187 -20.32 1.43 5.89
N THR A 188 -19.25 1.67 5.12
CA THR A 188 -19.27 1.48 3.66
C THR A 188 -18.97 0.05 3.25
N GLY A 189 -18.29 -0.73 4.11
CA GLY A 189 -17.80 -2.06 3.77
C GLY A 189 -16.72 -2.04 2.69
N ALA A 190 -16.00 -0.94 2.55
CA ALA A 190 -14.96 -0.76 1.54
C ALA A 190 -13.68 -1.52 1.93
N GLY A 191 -13.22 -2.37 1.01
CA GLY A 191 -11.94 -3.07 1.15
C GLY A 191 -11.89 -4.12 2.27
N SER A 192 -10.69 -4.61 2.54
CA SER A 192 -10.38 -5.63 3.54
C SER A 192 -9.21 -5.22 4.44
N GLY A 193 -9.08 -5.91 5.57
CA GLY A 193 -8.02 -5.68 6.56
C GLY A 193 -8.42 -4.69 7.67
N PRO A 194 -7.52 -4.46 8.64
CA PRO A 194 -7.84 -3.69 9.84
C PRO A 194 -8.08 -2.21 9.52
N THR A 195 -8.94 -1.57 10.29
CA THR A 195 -9.51 -0.25 9.95
C THR A 195 -8.76 0.94 10.54
N ARG A 196 -7.89 0.70 11.52
CA ARG A 196 -7.16 1.74 12.24
C ARG A 196 -5.71 1.31 12.55
N PRO A 197 -4.73 2.22 12.41
CA PRO A 197 -3.43 2.06 13.05
C PRO A 197 -3.57 1.73 14.55
N ARG A 198 -2.68 0.90 15.06
CA ARG A 198 -2.55 0.61 16.50
C ARG A 198 -1.51 1.50 17.14
#